data_AF-B4GNE2-F1
#
_entry.id   AF-B4GNE2-F1
#
_cell.length_a   1.000
_cell.length_b   1.000
_cell.length_c   1.000
_cell.angle_alpha   90.00
_cell.angle_beta   90.00
_cell.angle_gamma   90.00
#
_symmetry.space_group_name_H-M   'P 1'
#
loop_
_entity.id
_entity.type
_entity.pdbx_description
1 polymer ?
#
loop_
_entity_poly.entity_id
_entity_poly.type
_entity_poly.pdbx_seq_one_letter_code
_entity_poly.pdbx_strand_id
1 'polypeptide(L)'
;MLGIACDPLEHTSMYERGSEDSEDSDGEGGLGNVSRVIIRPPGQSGKAKRGHLCFDAAFETGNLGKAELVGEFEYDLFLRPDTCNPRFRFWFNFTVDNVKQDQRVLFNIVNLSKSRNLFASGLTPLVKSSSRPKWQRMSKRQVFFYRSAMHQGHYVLSFAFIFEKEEDVYQFALAWPYSYSRLQSYLNVIDARQGTDKRFTRCVLIKSLQNRNVDLLTIDQVTHKQRSTNRLDRSFIRVIVIVCRTHSSEAPASHVCQGLIEFLVGNHPVAAVLRENFVFKIVPMANPDGVFLGNNRCNLMGQDMNRNWHLASEFTQPELHAIRGMLKELDNSDTYQIDFVIDLHANSSMHGCFVYGNTYEDVYRYERHLVFPRLFASNAPDYVAEHTMFNADDRKAGSLRRFSCERLSDTVNAYTLEVSMAGHFLRDGKTVALYNEDGYYRVGRNLARTLLQYYRFINILPVPLVPEVRGKRRGRLRNQHSRSRSKTRYEVKPRPKTPRCHAPISYNNLSICYDSGGGGGGSSDEGGFSPVRPLAPGSSSFSGCRNYRRAATATCPAAHDQYSSFSLGALKTGSDHGGAVGQGKRSARVTIEVPLPVNVPPKPYLSIIDLNQLTRGSLKLKSNSFDAADRR
;
A
#
# COMPACT_ATOMS: atom_id res chain seq x y z
N MET A 1 -19.15 -8.56 3.78
CA MET A 1 -17.95 -9.00 4.50
C MET A 1 -18.11 -10.48 4.79
N LEU A 2 -17.08 -11.31 4.59
CA LEU A 2 -17.12 -12.76 4.83
C LEU A 2 -16.97 -13.10 6.33
N GLY A 3 -17.82 -12.49 7.16
CA GLY A 3 -17.64 -12.41 8.62
C GLY A 3 -16.61 -11.37 9.01
N ILE A 4 -16.61 -10.99 10.29
CA ILE A 4 -15.45 -10.37 10.92
C ILE A 4 -14.67 -11.56 11.50
N ALA A 5 -13.46 -11.80 11.00
CA ALA A 5 -12.53 -12.69 11.68
C ALA A 5 -11.97 -11.90 12.86
N CYS A 6 -12.40 -12.25 14.07
CA CYS A 6 -11.99 -11.55 15.28
C CYS A 6 -10.46 -11.62 15.39
N ASP A 7 -9.83 -10.47 15.59
CA ASP A 7 -8.42 -10.42 15.96
C ASP A 7 -8.31 -11.00 17.38
N PRO A 8 -7.34 -11.87 17.69
CA PRO A 8 -7.04 -12.19 19.09
C PRO A 8 -6.72 -10.91 19.91
N LEU A 9 -6.31 -9.82 19.24
CA LEU A 9 -6.11 -8.50 19.83
C LEU A 9 -7.38 -7.62 19.93
N GLU A 10 -8.56 -8.09 19.49
CA GLU A 10 -9.83 -7.41 19.82
C GLU A 10 -10.14 -7.55 21.30
N HIS A 11 -9.81 -8.70 21.90
CA HIS A 11 -9.78 -8.92 23.33
C HIS A 11 -8.38 -8.61 23.90
N THR A 12 -8.11 -7.32 24.13
CA THR A 12 -7.04 -6.86 25.04
C THR A 12 -7.28 -7.27 26.51
N SER A 13 -8.32 -8.07 26.77
CA SER A 13 -8.57 -8.83 27.98
C SER A 13 -8.04 -10.27 27.94
N MET A 14 -7.19 -10.65 26.96
CA MET A 14 -6.57 -11.99 26.94
C MET A 14 -5.54 -12.20 28.07
N TYR A 15 -5.21 -11.15 28.82
CA TYR A 15 -4.82 -11.32 30.22
C TYR A 15 -6.09 -11.60 31.03
N GLU A 16 -6.53 -12.87 31.04
CA GLU A 16 -7.34 -13.37 32.15
C GLU A 16 -6.49 -13.21 33.41
N ARG A 17 -6.85 -12.23 34.25
CA ARG A 17 -6.02 -11.82 35.39
C ARG A 17 -5.78 -13.01 36.32
N GLY A 18 -4.53 -13.47 36.41
CA GLY A 18 -4.13 -14.35 37.49
C GLY A 18 -4.25 -13.56 38.79
N SER A 19 -4.73 -14.18 39.87
CA SER A 19 -4.68 -13.60 41.22
C SER A 19 -3.25 -13.46 41.77
N GLU A 20 -2.26 -13.78 40.95
CA GLU A 20 -0.82 -13.86 41.27
C GLU A 20 0.03 -12.94 40.37
N ASP A 21 -0.60 -12.20 39.42
CA ASP A 21 0.08 -11.17 38.63
C ASP A 21 0.52 -10.01 39.55
N SER A 22 1.80 -9.98 39.93
CA SER A 22 2.31 -9.06 40.95
C SER A 22 2.18 -7.59 40.55
N GLU A 23 1.68 -6.75 41.46
CA GLU A 23 1.56 -5.30 41.28
C GLU A 23 2.92 -4.56 41.12
N ASP A 24 4.02 -5.23 41.50
CA ASP A 24 5.38 -4.68 41.55
C ASP A 24 6.20 -5.03 40.29
N SER A 25 5.70 -4.66 39.11
CA SER A 25 6.47 -4.78 37.84
C SER A 25 7.41 -3.58 37.64
N ASP A 26 8.48 -3.52 38.44
CA ASP A 26 9.57 -2.56 38.25
C ASP A 26 10.53 -3.02 37.14
N GLY A 27 9.98 -3.12 35.91
CA GLY A 27 10.70 -3.54 34.71
C GLY A 27 11.73 -2.51 34.26
N GLU A 28 13.01 -2.74 34.57
CA GLU A 28 14.12 -1.92 34.09
C GLU A 28 14.16 -1.88 32.54
N GLY A 29 14.36 -0.69 31.98
CA GLY A 29 14.10 -0.37 30.57
C GLY A 29 15.07 -0.99 29.56
N GLY A 30 14.93 -2.29 29.31
CA GLY A 30 15.68 -3.00 28.26
C GLY A 30 15.33 -2.55 26.83
N LEU A 31 16.09 -3.05 25.84
CA LEU A 31 15.98 -2.70 24.41
C LEU A 31 14.70 -3.21 23.70
N GLY A 32 13.68 -3.60 24.46
CA GLY A 32 12.43 -4.21 24.01
C GLY A 32 11.26 -3.23 23.87
N ASN A 33 10.05 -3.77 23.98
CA ASN A 33 8.84 -2.99 24.23
C ASN A 33 8.64 -2.85 25.75
N VAL A 34 7.92 -1.82 26.20
CA VAL A 34 7.43 -1.75 27.59
C VAL A 34 6.46 -2.90 27.86
N SER A 35 6.52 -3.46 29.06
CA SER A 35 5.68 -4.55 29.54
C SER A 35 5.10 -4.15 30.89
N ARG A 36 3.83 -3.73 30.91
CA ARG A 36 3.09 -3.27 32.12
C ARG A 36 3.85 -2.27 33.02
N VAL A 37 4.58 -1.32 32.43
CA VAL A 37 5.43 -0.36 33.16
C VAL A 37 4.57 0.76 33.77
N ILE A 38 4.51 0.84 35.10
CA ILE A 38 3.76 1.86 35.84
C ILE A 38 4.63 3.11 36.06
N ILE A 39 4.25 4.22 35.44
CA ILE A 39 4.95 5.50 35.59
C ILE A 39 4.43 6.23 36.84
N ARG A 40 5.25 6.21 37.90
CA ARG A 40 5.01 6.90 39.18
C ARG A 40 5.61 8.33 39.13
N PRO A 41 4.98 9.36 39.74
CA PRO A 41 5.58 10.69 39.81
C PRO A 41 6.89 10.73 40.62
N PRO A 42 7.84 11.62 40.29
CA PRO A 42 9.10 11.77 41.04
C PRO A 42 8.88 11.90 42.56
N GLY A 43 9.67 11.15 43.33
CA GLY A 43 9.57 11.13 44.79
C GLY A 43 8.45 10.27 45.38
N GLN A 44 7.59 9.62 44.56
CA GLN A 44 6.58 8.66 45.06
C GLN A 44 7.04 7.21 44.89
N SER A 45 7.34 6.55 46.02
CA SER A 45 7.61 5.11 46.11
C SER A 45 6.40 4.34 46.66
N GLY A 46 6.41 3.01 46.49
CA GLY A 46 5.35 2.11 46.95
C GLY A 46 4.25 1.83 45.90
N LYS A 47 3.12 1.31 46.38
CA LYS A 47 2.01 0.83 45.55
C LYS A 47 1.50 1.89 44.57
N ALA A 48 1.18 1.44 43.36
CA ALA A 48 0.57 2.27 42.33
C ALA A 48 -0.76 2.87 42.81
N LYS A 49 -0.96 4.17 42.56
CA LYS A 49 -2.24 4.85 42.81
C LYS A 49 -3.01 4.95 41.50
N ARG A 50 -4.34 5.07 41.59
CA ARG A 50 -5.19 5.39 40.44
C ARG A 50 -4.73 6.67 39.76
N GLY A 51 -4.44 6.59 38.46
CA GLY A 51 -3.88 7.66 37.64
C GLY A 51 -2.36 7.59 37.43
N HIS A 52 -1.63 6.71 38.12
CA HIS A 52 -0.24 6.38 37.75
C HIS A 52 -0.29 5.47 36.52
N LEU A 53 -0.22 6.05 35.31
CA LEU A 53 -0.44 5.32 34.07
C LEU A 53 0.48 4.10 33.93
N CYS A 54 -0.13 2.96 33.64
CA CYS A 54 0.54 1.72 33.26
C CYS A 54 0.62 1.65 31.73
N PHE A 55 1.82 1.55 31.16
CA PHE A 55 2.04 1.43 29.72
C PHE A 55 2.45 0.00 29.35
N ASP A 56 1.80 -0.55 28.33
CA ASP A 56 2.14 -1.87 27.81
C ASP A 56 2.19 -1.89 26.27
N ALA A 57 3.13 -2.66 25.74
CA ALA A 57 3.29 -2.96 24.33
C ALA A 57 3.84 -4.39 24.12
N ALA A 58 3.75 -5.28 25.13
CA ALA A 58 4.28 -6.65 25.10
C ALA A 58 3.37 -7.65 24.34
N PHE A 59 2.64 -7.16 23.33
CA PHE A 59 1.66 -7.91 22.54
C PHE A 59 1.96 -7.83 21.03
N GLU A 60 1.29 -8.67 20.23
CA GLU A 60 1.52 -8.74 18.78
C GLU A 60 1.24 -7.41 18.06
N THR A 61 2.16 -6.99 17.19
CA THR A 61 2.22 -5.65 16.55
C THR A 61 2.49 -4.49 17.52
N GLY A 62 2.69 -4.73 18.81
CA GLY A 62 3.00 -3.71 19.81
C GLY A 62 4.31 -2.98 19.52
N ASN A 63 4.33 -1.66 19.74
CA ASN A 63 5.55 -0.86 19.73
C ASN A 63 5.38 0.39 20.60
N LEU A 64 6.09 0.39 21.72
CA LEU A 64 6.48 1.52 22.57
C LEU A 64 7.68 1.02 23.40
N GLY A 65 8.83 1.71 23.35
CA GLY A 65 10.07 1.26 24.00
C GLY A 65 10.32 1.89 25.37
N LYS A 66 9.85 3.11 25.60
CA LYS A 66 9.92 3.81 26.90
C LYS A 66 8.80 4.84 27.03
N ALA A 67 8.36 5.08 28.26
CA ALA A 67 7.54 6.23 28.65
C ALA A 67 8.22 6.94 29.84
N GLU A 68 8.21 8.26 29.87
CA GLU A 68 8.76 9.10 30.95
C GLU A 68 7.78 10.21 31.30
N LEU A 69 7.52 10.44 32.59
CA LEU A 69 6.74 11.59 33.06
C LEU A 69 7.66 12.83 33.14
N VAL A 70 7.40 13.84 32.30
CA VAL A 70 8.21 15.06 32.21
C VAL A 70 7.53 16.30 32.82
N GLY A 71 6.21 16.24 33.02
CA GLY A 71 5.41 17.23 33.74
C GLY A 71 4.21 16.57 34.41
N GLU A 72 3.43 17.29 35.22
CA GLU A 72 2.32 16.73 36.04
C GLU A 72 1.32 15.85 35.25
N PHE A 73 1.11 16.20 33.98
CA PHE A 73 0.21 15.49 33.04
C PHE A 73 0.88 15.16 31.71
N GLU A 74 2.20 15.29 31.59
CA GLU A 74 2.93 15.24 30.32
C GLU A 74 3.92 14.08 30.27
N TYR A 75 3.83 13.28 29.21
CA TYR A 75 4.54 12.02 29.03
C TYR A 75 5.34 12.01 27.72
N ASP A 76 6.66 11.91 27.81
CA ASP A 76 7.54 11.65 26.68
C ASP A 76 7.57 10.15 26.36
N LEU A 77 7.24 9.81 25.11
CA LEU A 77 7.10 8.45 24.60
C LEU A 77 8.16 8.18 23.53
N PHE A 78 8.93 7.11 23.73
CA PHE A 78 10.02 6.71 22.85
C PHE A 78 9.64 5.41 22.15
N LEU A 79 9.52 5.45 20.81
CA LEU A 79 9.25 4.25 20.02
C LEU A 79 10.45 3.31 20.03
N ARG A 80 10.19 2.01 20.11
CA ARG A 80 11.20 0.97 19.94
C ARG A 80 11.68 1.00 18.48
N PRO A 81 12.99 1.07 18.20
CA PRO A 81 13.50 0.90 16.85
C PRO A 81 13.22 -0.51 16.32
N ASP A 82 13.22 -0.67 15.00
CA ASP A 82 13.16 -1.99 14.37
C ASP A 82 14.21 -2.95 14.95
N THR A 83 13.81 -4.21 15.13
CA THR A 83 14.73 -5.27 15.57
C THR A 83 15.94 -5.32 14.64
N CYS A 84 17.14 -5.32 15.23
CA CYS A 84 18.42 -5.24 14.52
C CYS A 84 18.63 -3.99 13.63
N ASN A 85 17.81 -2.93 13.73
CA ASN A 85 18.02 -1.69 12.96
C ASN A 85 17.60 -0.39 13.69
N PRO A 86 18.56 0.37 14.27
CA PRO A 86 18.27 1.57 15.08
C PRO A 86 17.76 2.79 14.27
N ARG A 87 17.61 2.70 12.94
CA ARG A 87 17.27 3.84 12.07
C ARG A 87 15.77 4.05 11.86
N PHE A 88 14.94 3.03 12.10
CA PHE A 88 13.51 3.08 11.76
C PHE A 88 12.64 3.15 13.02
N ARG A 89 11.90 4.26 13.16
CA ARG A 89 10.93 4.53 14.24
C ARG A 89 9.77 5.35 13.69
N PHE A 90 8.57 4.78 13.57
CA PHE A 90 7.38 5.51 13.12
C PHE A 90 6.08 4.77 13.46
N TRP A 91 6.06 3.44 13.34
CA TRP A 91 4.98 2.61 13.88
C TRP A 91 4.93 2.69 15.41
N PHE A 92 3.73 2.84 15.95
CA PHE A 92 3.43 2.71 17.37
C PHE A 92 2.10 1.99 17.55
N ASN A 93 2.03 1.16 18.57
CA ASN A 93 0.82 0.48 19.03
C ASN A 93 1.01 0.08 20.49
N PHE A 94 0.27 0.69 21.42
CA PHE A 94 0.44 0.47 22.86
C PHE A 94 -0.87 0.63 23.61
N THR A 95 -0.98 -0.01 24.77
CA THR A 95 -2.07 0.10 25.72
C THR A 95 -1.68 0.99 26.91
N VAL A 96 -2.69 1.61 27.51
CA VAL A 96 -2.59 2.37 28.76
C VAL A 96 -3.69 1.89 29.71
N ASP A 97 -3.31 1.47 30.92
CA ASP A 97 -4.21 1.14 32.03
C ASP A 97 -3.85 1.89 33.34
N ASN A 98 -4.49 1.53 34.45
CA ASN A 98 -4.45 2.22 35.74
C ASN A 98 -4.79 3.73 35.67
N VAL A 99 -5.56 4.14 34.66
CA VAL A 99 -6.02 5.52 34.49
C VAL A 99 -7.00 5.93 35.59
N LYS A 100 -7.26 7.24 35.73
CA LYS A 100 -8.33 7.80 36.58
C LYS A 100 -9.37 8.53 35.72
N GLN A 101 -10.63 8.52 36.13
CA GLN A 101 -11.69 9.28 35.43
C GLN A 101 -11.38 10.79 35.37
N ASP A 102 -11.69 11.41 34.22
CA ASP A 102 -11.43 12.81 33.84
C ASP A 102 -9.95 13.24 33.89
N GLN A 103 -9.02 12.30 34.10
CA GLN A 103 -7.59 12.56 34.01
C GLN A 103 -7.23 13.00 32.59
N ARG A 104 -6.64 14.19 32.50
CA ARG A 104 -6.14 14.79 31.26
C ARG A 104 -4.66 14.51 31.14
N VAL A 105 -4.19 14.19 29.93
CA VAL A 105 -2.78 13.90 29.67
C VAL A 105 -2.34 14.40 28.29
N LEU A 106 -1.05 14.69 28.16
CA LEU A 106 -0.38 15.02 26.91
C LEU A 106 0.69 13.96 26.62
N PHE A 107 0.55 13.24 25.51
CA PHE A 107 1.50 12.23 25.05
C PHE A 107 2.38 12.80 23.93
N ASN A 108 3.69 12.86 24.13
CA ASN A 108 4.68 13.35 23.18
C ASN A 108 5.47 12.19 22.57
N ILE A 109 5.28 11.84 21.30
CA ILE A 109 6.17 10.87 20.63
C ILE A 109 7.37 11.63 20.04
N VAL A 110 8.51 11.53 20.71
CA VAL A 110 9.66 12.45 20.51
C VAL A 110 10.75 11.95 19.56
N ASN A 111 10.80 10.64 19.26
CA ASN A 111 11.93 10.01 18.55
C ASN A 111 11.64 9.51 17.11
N LEU A 112 10.61 10.07 16.46
CA LEU A 112 10.16 9.72 15.10
C LEU A 112 11.27 9.89 14.05
N SER A 113 11.54 8.85 13.27
CA SER A 113 12.60 8.84 12.23
C SER A 113 12.15 9.37 10.86
N LYS A 114 10.89 9.80 10.71
CA LYS A 114 10.32 10.35 9.46
C LYS A 114 9.81 11.79 9.69
N SER A 115 10.60 12.78 9.32
CA SER A 115 10.19 14.21 9.34
C SER A 115 9.08 14.53 8.35
N ARG A 116 9.24 14.14 7.07
CA ARG A 116 8.18 14.28 6.05
C ARG A 116 7.13 13.16 6.20
N ASN A 117 6.03 13.47 6.87
CA ASN A 117 4.92 12.56 7.09
C ASN A 117 3.56 13.30 7.02
N LEU A 118 2.46 12.54 7.15
CA LEU A 118 1.09 13.05 7.02
C LEU A 118 0.48 13.70 8.29
N PHE A 119 1.16 13.73 9.45
CA PHE A 119 0.62 14.36 10.66
C PHE A 119 0.41 15.86 10.47
N ALA A 120 1.35 16.55 9.82
CA ALA A 120 1.18 17.94 9.36
C ALA A 120 -0.05 18.10 8.41
N SER A 121 -0.38 17.07 7.65
CA SER A 121 -1.48 17.03 6.68
C SER A 121 -2.75 16.31 7.19
N GLY A 122 -2.92 16.24 8.52
CA GLY A 122 -4.17 15.79 9.15
C GLY A 122 -4.32 14.28 9.38
N LEU A 123 -3.27 13.48 9.25
CA LEU A 123 -3.21 12.18 9.94
C LEU A 123 -3.33 12.42 11.45
N THR A 124 -4.11 11.58 12.13
CA THR A 124 -4.21 11.57 13.60
C THR A 124 -4.10 10.12 14.11
N PRO A 125 -3.63 9.89 15.35
CA PRO A 125 -3.64 8.55 15.94
C PRO A 125 -5.03 7.92 15.95
N LEU A 126 -5.09 6.60 16.02
CA LEU A 126 -6.29 5.85 16.39
C LEU A 126 -6.31 5.60 17.89
N VAL A 127 -7.52 5.53 18.45
CA VAL A 127 -7.79 5.06 19.80
C VAL A 127 -8.96 4.07 19.81
N LYS A 128 -8.91 3.07 20.69
CA LYS A 128 -10.06 2.29 21.18
C LYS A 128 -9.96 2.15 22.72
N SER A 129 -11.02 1.71 23.39
CA SER A 129 -10.97 1.31 24.79
C SER A 129 -11.77 0.04 25.06
N SER A 130 -11.64 -0.59 26.24
CA SER A 130 -12.40 -1.79 26.61
C SER A 130 -13.92 -1.62 26.38
N SER A 131 -14.51 -0.51 26.84
CA SER A 131 -15.93 -0.21 26.62
C SER A 131 -16.27 0.45 25.28
N ARG A 132 -15.26 0.84 24.49
CA ARG A 132 -15.40 1.34 23.10
C ARG A 132 -14.42 0.60 22.18
N PRO A 133 -14.62 -0.71 21.90
CA PRO A 133 -13.62 -1.56 21.24
C PRO A 133 -13.38 -1.21 19.75
N LYS A 134 -14.27 -0.43 19.13
CA LYS A 134 -14.13 0.02 17.74
C LYS A 134 -13.15 1.20 17.64
N TRP A 135 -12.06 0.99 16.90
CA TRP A 135 -11.06 2.01 16.54
C TRP A 135 -11.68 3.29 15.95
N GLN A 136 -11.28 4.45 16.48
CA GLN A 136 -11.66 5.79 15.99
C GLN A 136 -10.42 6.68 15.85
N ARG A 137 -10.41 7.58 14.86
CA ARG A 137 -9.35 8.60 14.70
C ARG A 137 -9.54 9.70 15.74
N MET A 138 -8.46 10.12 16.39
CA MET A 138 -8.45 11.29 17.28
C MET A 138 -8.78 12.58 16.52
N SER A 139 -9.35 13.57 17.21
CA SER A 139 -9.65 14.87 16.61
C SER A 139 -8.38 15.61 16.22
N LYS A 140 -8.35 16.22 15.02
CA LYS A 140 -7.23 17.08 14.58
C LYS A 140 -6.98 18.26 15.54
N ARG A 141 -7.98 18.67 16.34
CA ARG A 141 -7.83 19.73 17.36
C ARG A 141 -7.02 19.29 18.59
N GLN A 142 -6.79 17.99 18.77
CA GLN A 142 -6.08 17.40 19.91
C GLN A 142 -4.69 16.87 19.53
N VAL A 143 -4.26 17.03 18.27
CA VAL A 143 -3.06 16.40 17.72
C VAL A 143 -2.20 17.46 17.04
N PHE A 144 -0.94 17.54 17.47
CA PHE A 144 0.02 18.55 17.07
C PHE A 144 1.30 17.87 16.56
N PHE A 145 1.85 18.35 15.45
CA PHE A 145 3.11 17.84 14.91
C PHE A 145 4.02 19.02 14.57
N TYR A 146 5.10 19.16 15.33
CA TYR A 146 5.95 20.36 15.33
C TYR A 146 7.40 20.02 15.62
N ARG A 147 8.30 20.98 15.37
CA ARG A 147 9.71 20.88 15.72
C ARG A 147 9.93 21.51 17.10
N SER A 148 10.46 20.77 18.06
CA SER A 148 10.63 21.25 19.44
C SER A 148 12.09 21.48 19.80
N ALA A 149 12.38 22.62 20.43
CA ALA A 149 13.73 22.94 20.90
C ALA A 149 14.17 22.05 22.08
N MET A 150 13.24 21.65 22.94
CA MET A 150 13.54 20.86 24.15
C MET A 150 14.06 19.46 23.79
N HIS A 151 13.44 18.80 22.80
CA HIS A 151 13.91 17.51 22.28
C HIS A 151 14.86 17.74 21.09
N GLN A 152 15.90 18.58 21.30
CA GLN A 152 17.06 18.78 20.40
C GLN A 152 16.73 19.21 18.96
N GLY A 153 15.58 19.86 18.72
CA GLY A 153 15.15 20.23 17.38
C GLY A 153 14.62 19.04 16.55
N HIS A 154 14.25 17.93 17.18
CA HIS A 154 13.50 16.85 16.54
C HIS A 154 12.03 17.23 16.29
N TYR A 155 11.35 16.42 15.48
CA TYR A 155 9.91 16.51 15.26
C TYR A 155 9.18 15.65 16.29
N VAL A 156 8.27 16.28 17.03
CA VAL A 156 7.42 15.65 18.04
C VAL A 156 6.00 15.52 17.50
N LEU A 157 5.36 14.38 17.77
CA LEU A 157 3.92 14.22 17.64
C LEU A 157 3.30 14.24 19.05
N SER A 158 2.67 15.36 19.40
CA SER A 158 1.98 15.51 20.69
C SER A 158 0.49 15.31 20.51
N PHE A 159 -0.15 14.54 21.39
CA PHE A 159 -1.61 14.41 21.41
C PHE A 159 -2.20 14.46 22.82
N ALA A 160 -3.21 15.30 22.98
CA ALA A 160 -3.93 15.51 24.23
C ALA A 160 -5.10 14.52 24.35
N PHE A 161 -5.22 13.85 25.48
CA PHE A 161 -6.27 12.87 25.76
C PHE A 161 -6.93 13.11 27.12
N ILE A 162 -8.15 12.60 27.29
CA ILE A 162 -8.90 12.61 28.54
C ILE A 162 -9.51 11.22 28.74
N PHE A 163 -9.26 10.60 29.89
CA PHE A 163 -9.79 9.27 30.21
C PHE A 163 -11.21 9.37 30.77
N GLU A 164 -12.18 8.77 30.09
CA GLU A 164 -13.60 8.85 30.46
C GLU A 164 -14.02 7.89 31.58
N LYS A 165 -13.28 6.79 31.75
CA LYS A 165 -13.54 5.68 32.68
C LYS A 165 -12.22 5.14 33.20
N GLU A 166 -12.23 4.58 34.40
CA GLU A 166 -11.02 4.03 35.01
C GLU A 166 -10.90 2.50 34.89
N GLU A 167 -11.98 1.80 34.57
CA GLU A 167 -12.01 0.37 34.29
C GLU A 167 -11.56 0.03 32.86
N ASP A 168 -11.55 1.03 31.97
CA ASP A 168 -11.16 0.88 30.57
C ASP A 168 -9.63 0.83 30.42
N VAL A 169 -9.16 -0.14 29.64
CA VAL A 169 -7.82 -0.13 29.03
C VAL A 169 -7.95 0.62 27.71
N TYR A 170 -7.07 1.58 27.44
CA TYR A 170 -7.08 2.39 26.22
C TYR A 170 -5.94 1.95 25.31
N GLN A 171 -6.19 1.71 24.01
CA GLN A 171 -5.15 1.33 23.05
C GLN A 171 -4.99 2.42 21.98
N PHE A 172 -3.75 2.84 21.73
CA PHE A 172 -3.38 3.89 20.77
C PHE A 172 -2.51 3.31 19.65
N ALA A 173 -2.80 3.66 18.38
CA ALA A 173 -2.05 3.14 17.23
C ALA A 173 -1.92 4.15 16.06
N LEU A 174 -0.86 4.00 15.25
CA LEU A 174 -0.60 4.85 14.07
C LEU A 174 -1.70 4.73 12.98
N ALA A 175 -2.09 3.48 12.68
CA ALA A 175 -3.08 3.10 11.68
C ALA A 175 -3.72 1.78 12.12
N TRP A 176 -4.84 1.38 11.50
CA TRP A 176 -5.62 0.20 11.93
C TRP A 176 -4.71 -1.03 12.01
N PRO A 177 -4.51 -1.62 13.20
CA PRO A 177 -3.64 -2.79 13.31
C PRO A 177 -4.18 -3.98 12.54
N TYR A 178 -3.26 -4.67 11.86
CA TYR A 178 -3.51 -5.89 11.12
C TYR A 178 -2.42 -6.87 11.50
N SER A 179 -2.71 -7.70 12.51
CA SER A 179 -1.83 -8.73 13.06
C SER A 179 -1.66 -9.91 12.09
N TYR A 180 -0.60 -10.68 12.27
CA TYR A 180 -0.44 -11.99 11.61
C TYR A 180 -1.50 -12.97 12.13
N SER A 181 -1.84 -12.94 13.43
CA SER A 181 -2.90 -13.79 13.97
C SER A 181 -4.28 -13.49 13.37
N ARG A 182 -4.64 -12.21 13.16
CA ARG A 182 -5.84 -11.81 12.42
C ARG A 182 -5.83 -12.31 10.98
N LEU A 183 -4.68 -12.29 10.31
CA LEU A 183 -4.54 -12.88 8.98
C LEU A 183 -4.82 -14.39 9.02
N GLN A 184 -4.20 -15.13 9.94
CA GLN A 184 -4.40 -16.58 10.07
C GLN A 184 -5.87 -16.92 10.34
N SER A 185 -6.51 -16.24 11.29
CA SER A 185 -7.95 -16.38 11.57
C SER A 185 -8.82 -16.05 10.35
N TYR A 186 -8.52 -14.98 9.61
CA TYR A 186 -9.24 -14.60 8.39
C TYR A 186 -9.12 -15.66 7.29
N LEU A 187 -7.93 -16.20 7.04
CA LEU A 187 -7.71 -17.26 6.05
C LEU A 187 -8.41 -18.56 6.48
N ASN A 188 -8.32 -18.95 7.75
CA ASN A 188 -9.04 -20.11 8.30
C ASN A 188 -10.56 -19.97 8.12
N VAL A 189 -11.11 -18.75 8.25
CA VAL A 189 -12.53 -18.46 8.00
C VAL A 189 -12.90 -18.53 6.51
N ILE A 190 -11.97 -18.32 5.57
CA ILE A 190 -12.20 -18.60 4.14
C ILE A 190 -12.12 -20.11 3.88
N ASP A 191 -11.10 -20.78 4.39
CA ASP A 191 -10.89 -22.22 4.24
C ASP A 191 -12.13 -23.01 4.73
N ALA A 192 -12.62 -22.70 5.94
CA ALA A 192 -13.82 -23.31 6.52
C ALA A 192 -15.15 -22.94 5.82
N ARG A 193 -15.16 -21.95 4.91
CA ARG A 193 -16.31 -21.55 4.09
C ARG A 193 -16.29 -22.15 2.68
N GLN A 194 -15.29 -22.95 2.33
CA GLN A 194 -15.29 -23.64 1.05
C GLN A 194 -16.32 -24.77 1.04
N GLY A 195 -17.25 -24.70 0.08
CA GLY A 195 -18.03 -25.86 -0.35
C GLY A 195 -17.22 -26.72 -1.32
N THR A 196 -17.92 -27.48 -2.17
CA THR A 196 -17.32 -28.28 -3.24
C THR A 196 -16.61 -27.45 -4.33
N ASP A 197 -16.96 -26.16 -4.45
CA ASP A 197 -16.27 -25.19 -5.31
C ASP A 197 -14.88 -24.82 -4.78
N LYS A 198 -13.84 -25.43 -5.35
CA LYS A 198 -12.41 -25.10 -5.09
C LYS A 198 -11.97 -23.75 -5.70
N ARG A 199 -12.70 -22.67 -5.38
CA ARG A 199 -12.44 -21.29 -5.85
C ARG A 199 -11.15 -20.67 -5.29
N PHE A 200 -10.64 -21.24 -4.21
CA PHE A 200 -9.52 -20.74 -3.42
C PHE A 200 -8.67 -21.96 -3.01
N THR A 201 -7.35 -21.82 -3.00
CA THR A 201 -6.44 -22.86 -2.50
C THR A 201 -5.30 -22.18 -1.80
N ARG A 202 -5.11 -22.51 -0.53
CA ARG A 202 -4.06 -22.00 0.33
C ARG A 202 -2.96 -23.04 0.47
N CYS A 203 -1.71 -22.61 0.35
CA CYS A 203 -0.55 -23.40 0.75
C CYS A 203 0.44 -22.51 1.50
N VAL A 204 1.27 -23.13 2.35
CA VAL A 204 2.42 -22.44 2.93
C VAL A 204 3.53 -22.45 1.88
N LEU A 205 3.94 -21.27 1.41
CA LEU A 205 4.99 -21.11 0.40
C LEU A 205 6.38 -21.38 1.00
N ILE A 206 6.61 -20.83 2.18
CA ILE A 206 7.78 -21.09 3.03
C ILE A 206 7.43 -20.66 4.46
N LYS A 207 8.35 -20.86 5.40
CA LYS A 207 8.30 -20.25 6.72
C LYS A 207 9.30 -19.11 6.86
N SER A 208 8.96 -18.14 7.70
CA SER A 208 9.86 -17.07 8.12
C SER A 208 10.94 -17.56 9.09
N LEU A 209 11.88 -16.70 9.43
CA LEU A 209 12.98 -17.00 10.36
C LEU A 209 12.49 -17.37 11.77
N GLN A 210 11.36 -16.83 12.22
CA GLN A 210 10.67 -17.25 13.45
C GLN A 210 9.55 -18.29 13.21
N ASN A 211 9.68 -19.14 12.18
CA ASN A 211 8.82 -20.32 11.95
C ASN A 211 7.33 -19.99 11.69
N ARG A 212 6.98 -18.75 11.31
CA ARG A 212 5.61 -18.35 10.90
C ARG A 212 5.37 -18.68 9.43
N ASN A 213 4.12 -18.95 9.06
CA ASN A 213 3.77 -19.32 7.69
C ASN A 213 3.76 -18.09 6.78
N VAL A 214 4.46 -18.16 5.64
CA VAL A 214 4.21 -17.27 4.50
C VAL A 214 3.19 -17.95 3.60
N ASP A 215 1.92 -17.59 3.78
CA ASP A 215 0.84 -18.15 2.97
C ASP A 215 0.90 -17.67 1.51
N LEU A 216 0.66 -18.59 0.57
CA LEU A 216 0.33 -18.30 -0.82
C LEU A 216 -1.12 -18.72 -1.08
N LEU A 217 -1.92 -17.77 -1.53
CA LEU A 217 -3.31 -17.97 -1.91
C LEU A 217 -3.39 -18.05 -3.43
N THR A 218 -3.96 -19.14 -3.93
CA THR A 218 -4.36 -19.29 -5.34
C THR A 218 -5.87 -19.07 -5.43
N ILE A 219 -6.33 -18.18 -6.30
CA ILE A 219 -7.76 -17.92 -6.50
C ILE A 219 -8.06 -17.98 -8.01
N ASP A 220 -8.80 -19.01 -8.42
CA ASP A 220 -9.16 -19.27 -9.82
C ASP A 220 -10.38 -20.21 -9.93
N GLN A 221 -10.88 -20.38 -11.16
CA GLN A 221 -11.82 -21.43 -11.57
C GLN A 221 -11.43 -21.96 -12.97
N VAL A 222 -10.13 -21.99 -13.30
CA VAL A 222 -9.62 -22.30 -14.64
C VAL A 222 -9.67 -23.81 -14.88
N THR A 223 -10.66 -24.21 -15.68
CA THR A 223 -11.04 -25.61 -15.91
C THR A 223 -9.99 -26.37 -16.72
N HIS A 224 -9.95 -27.70 -16.60
CA HIS A 224 -9.00 -28.54 -17.35
C HIS A 224 -9.09 -28.38 -18.88
N LYS A 225 -10.26 -27.98 -19.43
CA LYS A 225 -10.41 -27.70 -20.88
C LYS A 225 -9.70 -26.42 -21.34
N GLN A 226 -9.34 -25.52 -20.41
CA GLN A 226 -8.52 -24.33 -20.68
C GLN A 226 -7.02 -24.59 -20.44
N ARG A 227 -6.65 -25.82 -20.05
CA ARG A 227 -5.25 -26.23 -19.80
C ARG A 227 -4.59 -26.92 -20.99
N SER A 228 -5.22 -26.93 -22.16
CA SER A 228 -4.58 -27.31 -23.44
C SER A 228 -3.71 -26.16 -23.94
N THR A 229 -2.62 -25.88 -23.21
CA THR A 229 -1.67 -24.81 -23.48
C THR A 229 -0.64 -25.26 -24.50
N ASN A 230 -0.53 -24.52 -25.61
CA ASN A 230 0.48 -24.73 -26.63
C ASN A 230 1.26 -23.43 -26.83
N ARG A 231 2.57 -23.49 -26.59
CA ARG A 231 3.48 -22.35 -26.72
C ARG A 231 3.60 -21.84 -28.17
N LEU A 232 3.32 -22.68 -29.16
CA LEU A 232 3.24 -22.30 -30.58
C LEU A 232 1.96 -21.50 -30.88
N ASP A 233 0.81 -21.96 -30.38
CA ASP A 233 -0.49 -21.29 -30.54
C ASP A 233 -0.67 -20.08 -29.59
N ARG A 234 0.30 -19.88 -28.68
CA ARG A 234 0.30 -18.86 -27.62
C ARG A 234 -0.88 -18.96 -26.63
N SER A 235 -1.43 -20.15 -26.44
CA SER A 235 -2.44 -20.42 -25.42
C SER A 235 -1.76 -20.65 -24.06
N PHE A 236 -1.78 -19.61 -23.22
CA PHE A 236 -1.20 -19.65 -21.86
C PHE A 236 -2.28 -19.31 -20.81
N ILE A 237 -2.17 -19.93 -19.63
CA ILE A 237 -2.96 -19.55 -18.46
C ILE A 237 -2.36 -18.27 -17.88
N ARG A 238 -3.16 -17.21 -17.81
CA ARG A 238 -2.70 -15.87 -17.42
C ARG A 238 -2.67 -15.72 -15.90
N VAL A 239 -1.52 -15.30 -15.37
CA VAL A 239 -1.25 -15.23 -13.94
C VAL A 239 -1.08 -13.78 -13.48
N ILE A 240 -1.71 -13.46 -12.35
CA ILE A 240 -1.68 -12.15 -11.71
C ILE A 240 -1.08 -12.35 -10.32
N VAL A 241 0.17 -11.95 -10.13
CA VAL A 241 0.89 -12.10 -8.86
C VAL A 241 0.78 -10.84 -8.02
N ILE A 242 0.44 -10.99 -6.75
CA ILE A 242 0.22 -9.88 -5.83
C ILE A 242 0.96 -10.17 -4.52
N VAL A 243 1.89 -9.30 -4.16
CA VAL A 243 2.68 -9.41 -2.92
C VAL A 243 2.31 -8.23 -2.03
N CYS A 244 2.12 -8.49 -0.74
CA CYS A 244 1.62 -7.50 0.20
C CYS A 244 2.48 -7.46 1.47
N ARG A 245 2.62 -6.27 2.06
CA ARG A 245 3.17 -6.06 3.42
C ARG A 245 4.59 -6.61 3.58
N THR A 246 5.53 -6.16 2.74
CA THR A 246 6.97 -6.39 2.98
C THR A 246 7.52 -5.47 4.08
N HIS A 247 6.93 -4.28 4.28
CA HIS A 247 7.23 -3.39 5.40
C HIS A 247 6.17 -3.54 6.50
N SER A 248 6.60 -3.68 7.74
CA SER A 248 5.72 -4.12 8.82
C SER A 248 4.74 -3.05 9.34
N SER A 249 5.07 -1.76 9.30
CA SER A 249 4.15 -0.66 9.67
C SER A 249 2.95 -0.48 8.74
N GLU A 250 3.00 -1.06 7.54
CA GLU A 250 2.13 -0.66 6.42
C GLU A 250 0.77 -1.37 6.47
N ALA A 251 0.13 -1.34 7.64
CA ALA A 251 -1.13 -2.01 7.95
C ALA A 251 -2.29 -1.73 6.97
N PRO A 252 -2.45 -0.50 6.40
CA PRO A 252 -3.39 -0.25 5.30
C PRO A 252 -3.26 -1.21 4.12
N ALA A 253 -2.06 -1.65 3.75
CA ALA A 253 -1.85 -2.54 2.61
C ALA A 253 -2.50 -3.92 2.83
N SER A 254 -2.45 -4.45 4.06
CA SER A 254 -3.13 -5.72 4.40
C SER A 254 -4.66 -5.59 4.34
N HIS A 255 -5.23 -4.42 4.68
CA HIS A 255 -6.65 -4.17 4.43
C HIS A 255 -6.96 -4.08 2.92
N VAL A 256 -6.15 -3.39 2.11
CA VAL A 256 -6.32 -3.37 0.64
C VAL A 256 -6.30 -4.81 0.07
N CYS A 257 -5.38 -5.64 0.56
CA CYS A 257 -5.26 -7.05 0.17
C CYS A 257 -6.50 -7.87 0.60
N GLN A 258 -6.97 -7.77 1.84
CA GLN A 258 -8.22 -8.41 2.29
C GLN A 258 -9.43 -7.99 1.43
N GLY A 259 -9.56 -6.70 1.12
CA GLY A 259 -10.67 -6.20 0.29
C GLY A 259 -10.64 -6.72 -1.15
N LEU A 260 -9.45 -7.03 -1.67
CA LEU A 260 -9.27 -7.73 -2.93
C LEU A 260 -9.66 -9.21 -2.79
N ILE A 261 -9.17 -9.92 -1.76
CA ILE A 261 -9.44 -11.35 -1.53
C ILE A 261 -10.95 -11.58 -1.32
N GLU A 262 -11.63 -10.81 -0.48
CA GLU A 262 -13.10 -10.93 -0.30
C GLU A 262 -13.87 -10.71 -1.61
N PHE A 263 -13.38 -9.82 -2.48
CA PHE A 263 -14.01 -9.59 -3.79
C PHE A 263 -13.75 -10.75 -4.75
N LEU A 264 -12.52 -11.25 -4.82
CA LEU A 264 -12.12 -12.34 -5.72
C LEU A 264 -12.68 -13.70 -5.28
N VAL A 265 -12.90 -13.95 -3.99
CA VAL A 265 -13.58 -15.17 -3.50
C VAL A 265 -15.11 -15.06 -3.66
N GLY A 266 -15.66 -13.85 -3.57
CA GLY A 266 -17.11 -13.60 -3.57
C GLY A 266 -17.84 -13.87 -4.89
N ASN A 267 -19.17 -13.97 -4.80
CA ASN A 267 -20.08 -14.30 -5.92
C ASN A 267 -20.38 -13.11 -6.85
N HIS A 268 -19.52 -12.09 -6.90
CA HIS A 268 -19.74 -10.91 -7.74
C HIS A 268 -19.45 -11.25 -9.22
N PRO A 269 -20.28 -10.87 -10.21
CA PRO A 269 -20.11 -11.31 -11.60
C PRO A 269 -18.73 -10.97 -12.22
N VAL A 270 -18.15 -9.81 -11.87
CA VAL A 270 -16.78 -9.45 -12.26
C VAL A 270 -15.74 -10.43 -11.70
N ALA A 271 -15.92 -10.92 -10.47
CA ALA A 271 -14.99 -11.85 -9.85
C ALA A 271 -15.11 -13.26 -10.45
N ALA A 272 -16.31 -13.69 -10.86
CA ALA A 272 -16.51 -14.92 -11.62
C ALA A 272 -15.72 -14.88 -12.94
N VAL A 273 -15.96 -13.87 -13.79
CA VAL A 273 -15.23 -13.68 -15.06
C VAL A 273 -13.71 -13.60 -14.85
N LEU A 274 -13.24 -12.99 -13.76
CA LEU A 274 -11.81 -12.96 -13.45
C LEU A 274 -11.26 -14.35 -13.08
N ARG A 275 -11.92 -15.11 -12.20
CA ARG A 275 -11.49 -16.47 -11.83
C ARG A 275 -11.55 -17.47 -13.00
N GLU A 276 -12.54 -17.32 -13.87
CA GLU A 276 -12.75 -18.18 -15.04
C GLU A 276 -11.64 -18.02 -16.10
N ASN A 277 -10.88 -16.92 -16.08
CA ASN A 277 -9.90 -16.58 -17.12
C ASN A 277 -8.47 -16.34 -16.60
N PHE A 278 -8.29 -16.08 -15.30
CA PHE A 278 -7.00 -15.74 -14.70
C PHE A 278 -6.76 -16.49 -13.39
N VAL A 279 -5.50 -16.86 -13.14
CA VAL A 279 -5.04 -17.40 -11.87
C VAL A 279 -4.42 -16.28 -11.03
N PHE A 280 -5.03 -15.97 -9.90
CA PHE A 280 -4.44 -15.02 -8.95
C PHE A 280 -3.52 -15.76 -7.99
N LYS A 281 -2.30 -15.24 -7.79
CA LYS A 281 -1.30 -15.74 -6.84
C LYS A 281 -0.98 -14.64 -5.83
N ILE A 282 -1.57 -14.71 -4.64
CA ILE A 282 -1.55 -13.64 -3.65
C ILE A 282 -0.75 -14.08 -2.41
N VAL A 283 0.26 -13.30 -2.05
CA VAL A 283 1.00 -13.43 -0.78
C VAL A 283 0.53 -12.27 0.13
N PRO A 284 -0.42 -12.51 1.06
CA PRO A 284 -1.07 -11.44 1.83
C PRO A 284 -0.18 -10.76 2.87
N MET A 285 0.89 -11.43 3.32
CA MET A 285 1.86 -10.87 4.25
C MET A 285 3.24 -11.49 4.01
N ALA A 286 4.13 -10.74 3.35
CA ALA A 286 5.49 -11.19 3.04
C ALA A 286 6.47 -11.06 4.21
N ASN A 287 6.16 -10.24 5.24
CA ASN A 287 7.00 -10.03 6.42
C ASN A 287 6.22 -10.31 7.73
N PRO A 288 5.86 -11.57 8.03
CA PRO A 288 5.08 -11.90 9.22
C PRO A 288 5.85 -11.63 10.52
N ASP A 289 7.17 -11.80 10.52
CA ASP A 289 7.99 -11.64 11.73
C ASP A 289 8.10 -10.18 12.17
N GLY A 290 8.42 -9.28 11.24
CA GLY A 290 8.44 -7.85 11.55
C GLY A 290 7.05 -7.32 11.91
N VAL A 291 5.98 -7.86 11.32
CA VAL A 291 4.60 -7.50 11.71
C VAL A 291 4.32 -7.94 13.14
N PHE A 292 4.61 -9.18 13.51
CA PHE A 292 4.40 -9.69 14.86
C PHE A 292 5.17 -8.87 15.91
N LEU A 293 6.44 -8.55 15.62
CA LEU A 293 7.32 -7.77 16.50
C LEU A 293 6.96 -6.26 16.58
N GLY A 294 6.02 -5.76 15.77
CA GLY A 294 5.74 -4.33 15.69
C GLY A 294 6.90 -3.50 15.13
N ASN A 295 7.71 -4.08 14.22
CA ASN A 295 8.69 -3.32 13.46
C ASN A 295 8.00 -2.30 12.53
N ASN A 296 8.72 -1.24 12.18
CA ASN A 296 8.26 -0.24 11.23
C ASN A 296 8.52 -0.64 9.77
N ARG A 297 9.67 -1.20 9.44
CA ARG A 297 10.12 -1.38 8.04
C ARG A 297 10.80 -2.73 7.74
N CYS A 298 11.58 -3.24 8.67
CA CYS A 298 12.48 -4.36 8.45
C CYS A 298 11.93 -5.73 8.88
N ASN A 299 12.53 -6.79 8.36
CA ASN A 299 12.36 -8.15 8.88
C ASN A 299 13.10 -8.34 10.23
N LEU A 300 13.12 -9.57 10.75
CA LEU A 300 13.84 -9.95 11.98
C LEU A 300 15.31 -9.49 11.96
N MET A 301 16.00 -9.64 10.82
CA MET A 301 17.42 -9.33 10.65
C MET A 301 17.71 -7.83 10.43
N GLY A 302 16.74 -6.95 10.64
CA GLY A 302 16.91 -5.51 10.49
C GLY A 302 17.06 -5.03 9.04
N GLN A 303 16.69 -5.86 8.05
CA GLN A 303 16.88 -5.58 6.62
C GLN A 303 15.57 -5.10 5.95
N ASP A 304 15.69 -4.10 5.07
CA ASP A 304 14.60 -3.55 4.27
C ASP A 304 14.29 -4.50 3.10
N MET A 305 13.30 -5.37 3.27
CA MET A 305 12.97 -6.41 2.30
C MET A 305 12.75 -5.85 0.88
N ASN A 306 12.16 -4.65 0.74
CA ASN A 306 11.96 -4.03 -0.57
C ASN A 306 13.20 -3.26 -1.09
N ARG A 307 14.40 -3.59 -0.59
CA ARG A 307 15.72 -3.29 -1.17
C ARG A 307 16.57 -4.54 -1.40
N ASN A 308 16.12 -5.72 -0.98
CA ASN A 308 16.94 -6.92 -0.93
C ASN A 308 16.52 -8.05 -1.90
N TRP A 309 15.54 -7.84 -2.79
CA TRP A 309 15.08 -8.88 -3.74
C TRP A 309 16.18 -9.51 -4.60
N HIS A 310 17.15 -8.69 -5.02
CA HIS A 310 18.33 -9.13 -5.77
C HIS A 310 19.35 -9.93 -4.94
N LEU A 311 19.37 -9.76 -3.61
CA LEU A 311 20.29 -10.41 -2.66
C LEU A 311 19.62 -11.50 -1.81
N ALA A 312 18.32 -11.74 -1.98
CA ALA A 312 17.56 -12.61 -1.08
C ALA A 312 18.16 -14.02 -0.98
N SER A 313 18.38 -14.48 0.25
CA SER A 313 18.88 -15.82 0.56
C SER A 313 17.94 -16.53 1.53
N GLU A 314 17.96 -17.87 1.55
CA GLU A 314 17.11 -18.69 2.44
C GLU A 314 17.42 -18.42 3.93
N PHE A 315 18.64 -18.01 4.24
CA PHE A 315 19.11 -17.75 5.61
C PHE A 315 18.81 -16.32 6.11
N THR A 316 18.52 -15.37 5.22
CA THR A 316 18.36 -13.94 5.56
C THR A 316 17.00 -13.35 5.20
N GLN A 317 16.36 -13.84 4.13
CA GLN A 317 15.00 -13.52 3.73
C GLN A 317 14.37 -14.74 3.03
N PRO A 318 14.10 -15.85 3.76
CA PRO A 318 13.47 -17.04 3.17
C PRO A 318 12.17 -16.68 2.43
N GLU A 319 11.41 -15.72 2.95
CA GLU A 319 10.16 -15.23 2.37
C GLU A 319 10.39 -14.66 0.96
N LEU A 320 11.40 -13.80 0.80
CA LEU A 320 11.77 -13.26 -0.51
C LEU A 320 12.37 -14.32 -1.43
N HIS A 321 13.14 -15.27 -0.88
CA HIS A 321 13.72 -16.36 -1.68
C HIS A 321 12.60 -17.20 -2.33
N ALA A 322 11.63 -17.66 -1.55
CA ALA A 322 10.56 -18.51 -2.05
C ALA A 322 9.62 -17.78 -3.02
N ILE A 323 9.27 -16.51 -2.74
CA ILE A 323 8.46 -15.71 -3.68
C ILE A 323 9.23 -15.50 -5.00
N ARG A 324 10.56 -15.32 -4.94
CA ARG A 324 11.43 -15.22 -6.12
C ARG A 324 11.55 -16.55 -6.88
N GLY A 325 11.55 -17.69 -6.20
CA GLY A 325 11.48 -19.03 -6.81
C GLY A 325 10.19 -19.18 -7.61
N MET A 326 9.05 -19.05 -6.93
CA MET A 326 7.71 -19.08 -7.53
C MET A 326 7.57 -18.14 -8.74
N LEU A 327 8.07 -16.89 -8.65
CA LEU A 327 8.04 -15.95 -9.78
C LEU A 327 8.82 -16.45 -11.00
N LYS A 328 10.00 -17.06 -10.81
CA LYS A 328 10.78 -17.67 -11.90
C LYS A 328 10.11 -18.93 -12.45
N GLU A 329 9.58 -19.78 -11.60
CA GLU A 329 8.90 -21.02 -12.00
C GLU A 329 7.67 -20.74 -12.88
N LEU A 330 6.90 -19.70 -12.53
CA LEU A 330 5.73 -19.25 -13.28
C LEU A 330 6.10 -18.58 -14.62
N ASP A 331 7.17 -17.79 -14.68
CA ASP A 331 7.60 -17.08 -15.90
C ASP A 331 8.37 -17.98 -16.89
N ASN A 332 9.00 -19.06 -16.41
CA ASN A 332 9.64 -20.08 -17.25
C ASN A 332 8.70 -21.22 -17.69
N SER A 333 7.43 -21.20 -17.30
CA SER A 333 6.48 -22.29 -17.58
C SER A 333 5.91 -22.23 -18.99
N ASP A 334 5.86 -23.35 -19.70
CA ASP A 334 5.11 -23.47 -20.97
C ASP A 334 3.58 -23.33 -20.81
N THR A 335 3.07 -23.45 -19.57
CA THR A 335 1.64 -23.41 -19.25
C THR A 335 1.17 -22.02 -18.80
N TYR A 336 2.04 -21.22 -18.17
CA TYR A 336 1.67 -19.97 -17.52
C TYR A 336 2.34 -18.75 -18.17
N GLN A 337 1.62 -17.63 -18.23
CA GLN A 337 2.19 -16.31 -18.54
C GLN A 337 1.87 -15.36 -17.39
N ILE A 338 2.89 -14.75 -16.78
CA ILE A 338 2.69 -13.66 -15.81
C ILE A 338 2.38 -12.37 -16.57
N ASP A 339 1.20 -11.78 -16.37
CA ASP A 339 0.86 -10.48 -16.95
C ASP A 339 1.14 -9.33 -15.97
N PHE A 340 1.02 -9.58 -14.67
CA PHE A 340 1.11 -8.58 -13.61
C PHE A 340 1.89 -9.09 -12.41
N VAL A 341 2.76 -8.23 -11.88
CA VAL A 341 3.28 -8.33 -10.51
C VAL A 341 2.94 -7.01 -9.79
N ILE A 342 2.16 -7.08 -8.71
CA ILE A 342 1.69 -5.91 -7.97
C ILE A 342 2.13 -6.00 -6.50
N ASP A 343 2.93 -5.02 -6.09
CA ASP A 343 3.53 -4.88 -4.76
C ASP A 343 2.69 -3.87 -3.94
N LEU A 344 1.99 -4.32 -2.88
CA LEU A 344 1.05 -3.50 -2.10
C LEU A 344 1.72 -2.86 -0.86
N HIS A 345 1.77 -1.53 -0.85
CA HIS A 345 2.47 -0.68 0.16
C HIS A 345 1.55 0.41 0.73
N ALA A 346 1.95 0.98 1.88
CA ALA A 346 1.22 2.09 2.50
C ALA A 346 2.09 3.33 2.74
N ASN A 347 1.68 4.47 2.18
CA ASN A 347 2.48 5.68 2.19
C ASN A 347 2.25 6.53 3.45
N SER A 348 3.33 6.83 4.17
CA SER A 348 3.31 7.70 5.37
C SER A 348 3.29 9.19 5.07
N SER A 349 3.41 9.61 3.80
CA SER A 349 3.87 10.94 3.42
C SER A 349 3.11 11.60 2.26
N MET A 350 2.16 10.89 1.64
CA MET A 350 1.32 11.36 0.51
C MET A 350 -0.13 10.88 0.63
N HIS A 351 -1.06 11.55 -0.05
CA HIS A 351 -2.50 11.32 0.06
C HIS A 351 -3.07 10.44 -1.07
N GLY A 352 -4.24 9.86 -0.83
CA GLY A 352 -4.95 8.97 -1.78
C GLY A 352 -4.22 7.67 -2.07
N CYS A 353 -4.49 7.08 -3.23
CA CYS A 353 -3.73 5.96 -3.77
C CYS A 353 -3.08 6.33 -5.11
N PHE A 354 -1.94 5.72 -5.43
CA PHE A 354 -1.16 6.02 -6.62
C PHE A 354 -0.22 4.85 -6.95
N VAL A 355 0.36 4.86 -8.15
CA VAL A 355 1.18 3.75 -8.64
C VAL A 355 2.59 4.23 -8.95
N TYR A 356 3.58 3.43 -8.54
CA TYR A 356 4.92 3.51 -9.07
C TYR A 356 5.12 2.42 -10.13
N GLY A 357 5.48 2.82 -11.34
CA GLY A 357 5.84 1.93 -12.46
C GLY A 357 7.32 2.07 -12.84
N ASN A 358 7.77 1.25 -13.79
CA ASN A 358 9.12 1.38 -14.37
C ASN A 358 9.08 2.24 -15.64
N THR A 359 10.23 2.84 -15.96
CA THR A 359 10.55 3.27 -17.34
C THR A 359 11.13 2.07 -18.10
N TYR A 360 10.81 1.96 -19.39
CA TYR A 360 11.32 0.93 -20.30
C TYR A 360 11.89 1.59 -21.56
N GLU A 361 12.91 0.99 -22.16
CA GLU A 361 13.47 1.44 -23.45
C GLU A 361 12.58 1.03 -24.63
N ASP A 362 11.96 -0.15 -24.55
CA ASP A 362 10.96 -0.57 -25.53
C ASP A 362 9.65 0.24 -25.36
N VAL A 363 9.30 0.97 -26.42
CA VAL A 363 8.15 1.88 -26.44
C VAL A 363 6.83 1.12 -26.26
N TYR A 364 6.67 -0.06 -26.85
CA TYR A 364 5.44 -0.84 -26.75
C TYR A 364 5.23 -1.41 -25.34
N ARG A 365 6.31 -1.86 -24.67
CA ARG A 365 6.31 -2.26 -23.26
C ARG A 365 5.95 -1.07 -22.37
N TYR A 366 6.52 0.11 -22.64
CA TYR A 366 6.20 1.34 -21.90
C TYR A 366 4.73 1.78 -22.10
N GLU A 367 4.24 1.88 -23.34
CA GLU A 367 2.86 2.28 -23.62
C GLU A 367 1.84 1.34 -22.96
N ARG A 368 2.04 0.01 -23.07
CA ARG A 368 1.23 -1.00 -22.38
C ARG A 368 1.25 -0.81 -20.85
N HIS A 369 2.40 -0.43 -20.29
CA HIS A 369 2.58 -0.15 -18.87
C HIS A 369 1.91 1.15 -18.39
N LEU A 370 1.66 2.11 -19.29
CA LEU A 370 0.87 3.32 -18.98
C LEU A 370 -0.65 3.05 -18.92
N VAL A 371 -1.15 1.96 -19.53
CA VAL A 371 -2.60 1.67 -19.61
C VAL A 371 -3.20 1.41 -18.23
N PHE A 372 -2.63 0.47 -17.46
CA PHE A 372 -3.25 0.04 -16.19
C PHE A 372 -3.41 1.18 -15.17
N PRO A 373 -2.39 2.03 -14.90
CA PRO A 373 -2.54 3.15 -13.98
C PRO A 373 -3.59 4.18 -14.43
N ARG A 374 -3.71 4.45 -15.74
CA ARG A 374 -4.76 5.33 -16.30
C ARG A 374 -6.16 4.75 -16.12
N LEU A 375 -6.33 3.44 -16.29
CA LEU A 375 -7.61 2.77 -16.01
C LEU A 375 -7.92 2.76 -14.50
N PHE A 376 -6.92 2.57 -13.64
CA PHE A 376 -7.08 2.62 -12.19
C PHE A 376 -7.56 4.01 -11.73
N ALA A 377 -7.00 5.07 -12.30
CA ALA A 377 -7.44 6.46 -12.11
C ALA A 377 -8.92 6.68 -12.42
N SER A 378 -9.47 5.96 -13.41
CA SER A 378 -10.89 6.08 -13.78
C SER A 378 -11.85 5.35 -12.83
N ASN A 379 -11.36 4.33 -12.11
CA ASN A 379 -12.15 3.50 -11.20
C ASN A 379 -12.02 3.89 -9.72
N ALA A 380 -10.89 4.44 -9.31
CA ALA A 380 -10.59 4.84 -7.95
C ALA A 380 -10.76 6.37 -7.79
N PRO A 381 -11.86 6.86 -7.18
CA PRO A 381 -12.10 8.31 -7.02
C PRO A 381 -11.13 8.98 -6.04
N ASP A 382 -10.36 8.16 -5.33
CA ASP A 382 -9.32 8.49 -4.38
C ASP A 382 -7.88 8.32 -4.95
N TYR A 383 -7.75 8.12 -6.27
CA TYR A 383 -6.46 8.06 -6.95
C TYR A 383 -5.89 9.44 -7.26
N VAL A 384 -4.59 9.61 -7.02
CA VAL A 384 -3.84 10.86 -7.24
C VAL A 384 -2.82 10.66 -8.36
N ALA A 385 -3.19 11.09 -9.57
CA ALA A 385 -2.33 10.97 -10.76
C ALA A 385 -0.99 11.71 -10.59
N GLU A 386 -0.99 12.83 -9.88
CA GLU A 386 0.19 13.66 -9.57
C GLU A 386 1.26 12.95 -8.71
N HIS A 387 0.88 11.87 -8.02
CA HIS A 387 1.79 11.05 -7.21
C HIS A 387 2.26 9.78 -7.95
N THR A 388 1.70 9.52 -9.14
CA THR A 388 2.08 8.36 -9.96
C THR A 388 3.32 8.70 -10.77
N MET A 389 4.34 7.85 -10.67
CA MET A 389 5.62 8.06 -11.35
C MET A 389 6.14 6.77 -11.98
N PHE A 390 6.83 6.94 -13.12
CA PHE A 390 7.55 5.88 -13.82
C PHE A 390 9.03 6.22 -13.75
N ASN A 391 9.87 5.31 -13.25
CA ASN A 391 11.30 5.59 -13.08
C ASN A 391 12.18 4.32 -13.04
N ALA A 392 13.49 4.52 -13.13
CA ALA A 392 14.52 3.52 -12.91
C ALA A 392 15.56 4.00 -11.86
N ASP A 393 15.12 4.55 -10.72
CA ASP A 393 16.01 4.94 -9.61
C ASP A 393 16.79 3.72 -9.08
N ASP A 394 18.12 3.75 -9.11
CA ASP A 394 18.99 2.64 -8.70
C ASP A 394 18.89 2.33 -7.21
N ARG A 395 18.54 3.34 -6.38
CA ARG A 395 18.24 3.15 -4.95
C ARG A 395 16.95 2.36 -4.73
N LYS A 396 16.24 2.00 -5.81
CA LYS A 396 15.07 1.12 -5.87
C LYS A 396 15.32 -0.17 -6.66
N ALA A 397 16.50 -0.40 -7.25
CA ALA A 397 16.81 -1.60 -8.05
C ALA A 397 16.48 -2.91 -7.31
N GLY A 398 16.78 -2.94 -5.99
CA GLY A 398 16.44 -4.07 -5.13
C GLY A 398 14.98 -4.20 -4.66
N SER A 399 14.03 -3.44 -5.23
CA SER A 399 12.59 -3.58 -4.96
C SER A 399 11.92 -4.61 -5.87
N LEU A 400 10.76 -5.16 -5.48
CA LEU A 400 10.01 -6.13 -6.28
C LEU A 400 9.73 -5.60 -7.69
N ARG A 401 9.27 -4.36 -7.77
CA ARG A 401 8.92 -3.68 -9.03
C ARG A 401 10.09 -3.61 -10.02
N ARG A 402 11.32 -3.40 -9.53
CA ARG A 402 12.56 -3.38 -10.33
C ARG A 402 13.10 -4.78 -10.58
N PHE A 403 13.10 -5.65 -9.58
CA PHE A 403 13.48 -7.06 -9.75
C PHE A 403 12.65 -7.75 -10.86
N SER A 404 11.32 -7.59 -10.84
CA SER A 404 10.43 -8.12 -11.88
C SER A 404 10.56 -7.42 -13.24
N CYS A 405 11.12 -6.20 -13.30
CA CYS A 405 11.44 -5.51 -14.54
C CYS A 405 12.65 -6.15 -15.25
N GLU A 406 13.64 -6.57 -14.46
CA GLU A 406 14.97 -6.99 -14.88
C GLU A 406 15.16 -8.51 -14.99
N ARG A 407 14.27 -9.30 -14.36
CA ARG A 407 14.45 -10.76 -14.18
C ARG A 407 13.27 -11.63 -14.60
N LEU A 408 12.20 -11.02 -15.12
CA LEU A 408 11.03 -11.71 -15.69
C LEU A 408 10.77 -11.19 -17.11
N SER A 409 9.99 -11.94 -17.89
CA SER A 409 9.72 -11.68 -19.31
C SER A 409 9.17 -10.27 -19.60
N ASP A 410 9.39 -9.79 -20.84
CA ASP A 410 8.88 -8.50 -21.32
C ASP A 410 7.35 -8.39 -21.34
N THR A 411 6.63 -9.49 -21.14
CA THR A 411 5.17 -9.51 -21.00
C THR A 411 4.72 -8.99 -19.62
N VAL A 412 5.56 -9.12 -18.59
CA VAL A 412 5.23 -8.74 -17.21
C VAL A 412 5.15 -7.22 -17.06
N ASN A 413 4.01 -6.73 -16.56
CA ASN A 413 3.86 -5.37 -16.04
C ASN A 413 4.06 -5.37 -14.51
N ALA A 414 5.13 -4.74 -14.01
CA ALA A 414 5.47 -4.73 -12.59
C ALA A 414 5.21 -3.36 -11.93
N TYR A 415 4.36 -3.31 -10.90
CA TYR A 415 3.95 -2.07 -10.22
C TYR A 415 4.10 -2.16 -8.70
N THR A 416 4.38 -1.03 -8.05
CA THR A 416 4.07 -0.83 -6.62
C THR A 416 2.81 0.02 -6.54
N LEU A 417 1.77 -0.49 -5.87
CA LEU A 417 0.54 0.25 -5.57
C LEU A 417 0.62 0.74 -4.12
N GLU A 418 0.60 2.06 -3.96
CA GLU A 418 0.72 2.75 -2.67
C GLU A 418 -0.65 3.31 -2.25
N VAL A 419 -0.98 3.17 -0.97
CA VAL A 419 -2.18 3.79 -0.37
C VAL A 419 -1.82 4.64 0.85
N SER A 420 -2.37 5.85 0.96
CA SER A 420 -2.09 6.75 2.08
C SER A 420 -2.46 6.13 3.43
N MET A 421 -1.56 6.26 4.42
CA MET A 421 -1.86 5.93 5.82
C MET A 421 -2.92 6.84 6.45
N ALA A 422 -3.23 7.99 5.82
CA ALA A 422 -4.20 8.95 6.29
C ALA A 422 -5.54 8.85 5.54
N GLY A 423 -5.54 9.17 4.25
CA GLY A 423 -6.76 9.50 3.49
C GLY A 423 -6.48 10.20 2.17
N HIS A 424 -7.54 10.64 1.50
CA HIS A 424 -7.48 11.39 0.24
C HIS A 424 -8.11 12.78 0.41
N PHE A 425 -7.78 13.73 -0.47
CA PHE A 425 -8.54 14.98 -0.55
C PHE A 425 -9.88 14.74 -1.25
N LEU A 426 -10.92 15.42 -0.79
CA LEU A 426 -12.18 15.51 -1.51
C LEU A 426 -12.04 16.45 -2.72
N ARG A 427 -13.10 16.52 -3.55
CA ARG A 427 -13.16 17.37 -4.76
C ARG A 427 -13.04 18.88 -4.52
N ASP A 428 -13.01 19.31 -3.25
CA ASP A 428 -12.75 20.70 -2.87
C ASP A 428 -11.25 21.04 -2.77
N GLY A 429 -10.37 20.04 -2.86
CA GLY A 429 -8.91 20.18 -2.72
C GLY A 429 -8.45 20.59 -1.31
N LYS A 430 -9.34 20.56 -0.31
CA LYS A 430 -9.11 21.15 1.03
C LYS A 430 -9.48 20.21 2.17
N THR A 431 -10.56 19.44 2.02
CA THR A 431 -11.03 18.52 3.06
C THR A 431 -10.39 17.15 2.86
N VAL A 432 -9.59 16.71 3.83
CA VAL A 432 -9.04 15.34 3.85
C VAL A 432 -10.10 14.36 4.36
N ALA A 433 -10.59 13.51 3.47
CA ALA A 433 -11.36 12.33 3.84
C ALA A 433 -10.41 11.22 4.30
N LEU A 434 -10.24 11.11 5.63
CA LEU A 434 -9.49 10.03 6.26
C LEU A 434 -10.07 8.67 5.89
N TYR A 435 -9.21 7.73 5.55
CA TYR A 435 -9.59 6.35 5.33
C TYR A 435 -10.05 5.69 6.63
N ASN A 436 -10.91 4.68 6.46
CA ASN A 436 -11.23 3.65 7.43
C ASN A 436 -11.03 2.28 6.74
N GLU A 437 -11.32 1.18 7.44
CA GLU A 437 -11.15 -0.17 6.88
C GLU A 437 -11.89 -0.40 5.55
N ASP A 438 -13.16 0.01 5.41
CA ASP A 438 -13.89 -0.09 4.13
C ASP A 438 -13.29 0.81 3.04
N GLY A 439 -12.70 1.94 3.42
CA GLY A 439 -11.88 2.77 2.55
C GLY A 439 -10.75 1.98 1.90
N TYR A 440 -9.96 1.25 2.69
CA TYR A 440 -8.92 0.36 2.16
C TYR A 440 -9.51 -0.84 1.40
N TYR A 441 -10.58 -1.45 1.91
CA TYR A 441 -11.27 -2.53 1.18
C TYR A 441 -11.80 -2.06 -0.18
N ARG A 442 -12.14 -0.78 -0.35
CA ARG A 442 -12.60 -0.20 -1.63
C ARG A 442 -11.47 -0.13 -2.65
N VAL A 443 -10.25 0.22 -2.24
CA VAL A 443 -9.07 0.22 -3.12
C VAL A 443 -8.82 -1.19 -3.67
N GLY A 444 -8.90 -2.24 -2.83
CA GLY A 444 -8.79 -3.64 -3.27
C GLY A 444 -9.91 -4.07 -4.23
N ARG A 445 -11.17 -3.69 -3.96
CA ARG A 445 -12.31 -3.91 -4.85
C ARG A 445 -12.16 -3.20 -6.21
N ASN A 446 -11.54 -2.01 -6.23
CA ASN A 446 -11.29 -1.24 -7.44
C ASN A 446 -10.09 -1.76 -8.26
N LEU A 447 -9.11 -2.37 -7.60
CA LEU A 447 -7.99 -3.08 -8.25
C LEU A 447 -8.52 -4.23 -9.13
N ALA A 448 -9.37 -5.11 -8.61
CA ALA A 448 -9.99 -6.18 -9.39
C ALA A 448 -10.85 -5.66 -10.56
N ARG A 449 -11.67 -4.62 -10.34
CA ARG A 449 -12.46 -3.99 -11.43
C ARG A 449 -11.57 -3.43 -12.54
N THR A 450 -10.43 -2.84 -12.18
CA THR A 450 -9.47 -2.29 -13.14
C THR A 450 -8.77 -3.38 -13.93
N LEU A 451 -8.44 -4.52 -13.32
CA LEU A 451 -7.90 -5.68 -14.05
C LEU A 451 -8.90 -6.17 -15.11
N LEU A 452 -10.19 -6.31 -14.78
CA LEU A 452 -11.23 -6.65 -15.77
C LEU A 452 -11.30 -5.62 -16.92
N GLN A 453 -11.23 -4.33 -16.61
CA GLN A 453 -11.25 -3.27 -17.63
C GLN A 453 -10.00 -3.30 -18.50
N TYR A 454 -8.81 -3.52 -17.92
CA TYR A 454 -7.55 -3.67 -18.64
C TYR A 454 -7.61 -4.83 -19.63
N TYR A 455 -8.04 -6.01 -19.19
CA TYR A 455 -8.13 -7.19 -20.05
C TYR A 455 -9.17 -7.08 -21.16
N ARG A 456 -10.21 -6.26 -20.98
CA ARG A 456 -11.14 -5.85 -22.04
C ARG A 456 -10.51 -4.83 -23.00
N PHE A 457 -9.77 -3.85 -22.49
CA PHE A 457 -9.10 -2.84 -23.29
C PHE A 457 -8.04 -3.45 -24.24
N ILE A 458 -7.30 -4.46 -23.78
CA ILE A 458 -6.35 -5.21 -24.62
C ILE A 458 -6.97 -6.43 -25.32
N ASN A 459 -8.30 -6.49 -25.43
CA ASN A 459 -9.07 -7.49 -26.17
C ASN A 459 -8.83 -8.97 -25.80
N ILE A 460 -8.33 -9.26 -24.59
CA ILE A 460 -8.19 -10.63 -24.06
C ILE A 460 -9.53 -11.14 -23.52
N LEU A 461 -10.31 -10.28 -22.87
CA LEU A 461 -11.69 -10.55 -22.51
C LEU A 461 -12.63 -9.88 -23.53
N PRO A 462 -13.77 -10.51 -23.87
CA PRO A 462 -14.80 -9.84 -24.64
C PRO A 462 -15.31 -8.61 -23.88
N VAL A 463 -15.34 -7.47 -24.57
CA VAL A 463 -16.20 -6.34 -24.19
C VAL A 463 -17.64 -6.84 -24.32
N PRO A 464 -18.46 -6.84 -23.26
CA PRO A 464 -19.86 -7.19 -23.39
C PRO A 464 -20.49 -6.20 -24.37
N LEU A 465 -21.17 -6.73 -25.39
CA LEU A 465 -22.06 -5.91 -26.20
C LEU A 465 -23.01 -5.20 -25.23
N VAL A 466 -22.85 -3.88 -25.10
CA VAL A 466 -23.75 -3.07 -24.28
C VAL A 466 -25.13 -3.33 -24.84
N PRO A 467 -26.07 -3.93 -24.08
CA PRO A 467 -27.43 -4.08 -24.58
C PRO A 467 -27.89 -2.66 -24.87
N GLU A 468 -28.30 -2.38 -26.12
CA GLU A 468 -28.87 -1.08 -26.44
C GLU A 468 -29.92 -0.80 -25.36
N VAL A 469 -29.74 0.27 -24.59
CA VAL A 469 -30.84 0.81 -23.80
C VAL A 469 -31.73 1.56 -24.79
N ARG A 470 -32.30 0.80 -25.72
CA ARG A 470 -33.64 0.99 -26.25
C ARG A 470 -34.51 1.14 -25.02
N GLY A 471 -34.66 2.39 -24.59
CA GLY A 471 -35.44 2.72 -23.43
C GLY A 471 -36.82 2.15 -23.68
N LYS A 472 -37.16 1.06 -22.98
CA LYS A 472 -38.55 0.62 -22.86
C LYS A 472 -39.26 1.74 -22.13
N ARG A 473 -39.69 2.76 -22.88
CA ARG A 473 -40.68 3.76 -22.49
C ARG A 473 -41.74 2.94 -21.76
N ARG A 474 -41.82 3.08 -20.43
CA ARG A 474 -42.73 2.27 -19.62
C ARG A 474 -44.12 2.55 -20.18
N GLY A 475 -44.66 1.58 -20.93
CA GLY A 475 -45.98 1.66 -21.52
C GLY A 475 -46.93 1.91 -20.37
N ARG A 476 -47.49 3.12 -20.31
CA ARG A 476 -48.29 3.59 -19.19
C ARG A 476 -49.53 2.71 -19.14
N LEU A 477 -49.55 1.71 -18.25
CA LEU A 477 -50.63 0.73 -18.16
C LEU A 477 -51.97 1.46 -18.08
N ARG A 478 -52.75 1.30 -19.15
CA ARG A 478 -53.94 2.11 -19.41
C ARG A 478 -55.13 1.47 -18.70
N ASN A 479 -55.11 1.51 -17.37
CA ASN A 479 -56.18 0.99 -16.52
C ASN A 479 -57.50 1.74 -16.78
N GLN A 480 -58.25 1.30 -17.79
CA GLN A 480 -59.65 1.69 -17.98
C GLN A 480 -60.52 0.95 -16.97
N HIS A 481 -60.61 1.48 -15.75
CA HIS A 481 -61.77 1.22 -14.89
C HIS A 481 -62.73 2.39 -14.97
N SER A 482 -63.95 2.10 -15.42
CA SER A 482 -65.09 3.01 -15.46
C SER A 482 -65.53 3.35 -14.03
N ARG A 483 -65.06 4.49 -13.51
CA ARG A 483 -65.61 5.05 -12.26
C ARG A 483 -67.01 5.60 -12.51
N SER A 484 -68.00 4.98 -11.86
CA SER A 484 -69.35 5.52 -11.76
C SER A 484 -69.34 6.87 -11.03
N ARG A 485 -70.24 7.78 -11.43
CA ARG A 485 -70.45 9.07 -10.76
C ARG A 485 -71.30 8.86 -9.51
N SER A 486 -70.77 9.13 -8.32
CA SER A 486 -71.61 9.48 -7.17
C SER A 486 -71.98 10.97 -7.24
N LYS A 487 -73.22 11.30 -6.84
CA LYS A 487 -73.72 12.68 -6.73
C LYS A 487 -73.77 13.10 -5.25
N THR A 488 -72.72 13.72 -4.74
CA THR A 488 -72.76 14.46 -3.47
C THR A 488 -72.00 15.77 -3.63
N ARG A 489 -72.71 16.90 -3.50
CA ARG A 489 -72.20 18.25 -3.73
C ARG A 489 -72.11 18.98 -2.39
N TYR A 490 -70.91 19.07 -1.83
CA TYR A 490 -70.62 20.01 -0.74
C TYR A 490 -69.91 21.24 -1.32
N GLU A 491 -70.34 22.43 -0.94
CA GLU A 491 -69.76 23.68 -1.44
C GLU A 491 -68.43 23.99 -0.76
N VAL A 492 -67.35 24.00 -1.54
CA VAL A 492 -66.05 24.52 -1.09
C VAL A 492 -66.03 26.02 -1.34
N LYS A 493 -66.19 26.82 -0.29
CA LYS A 493 -66.07 28.29 -0.36
C LYS A 493 -64.69 28.69 -0.91
N PRO A 494 -64.60 29.68 -1.82
CA PRO A 494 -63.32 30.10 -2.39
C PRO A 494 -62.42 30.71 -1.30
N ARG A 495 -61.15 30.28 -1.23
CA ARG A 495 -60.15 30.92 -0.38
C ARG A 495 -59.85 32.34 -0.88
N PRO A 496 -59.80 33.37 -0.01
CA PRO A 496 -59.28 34.68 -0.38
C PRO A 496 -57.85 34.62 -0.92
N LYS A 497 -57.53 35.46 -1.90
CA LYS A 497 -56.15 35.66 -2.38
C LYS A 497 -55.39 36.50 -1.34
N THR A 498 -54.39 35.92 -0.68
CA THR A 498 -53.49 36.69 0.19
C THR A 498 -52.48 37.49 -0.65
N PRO A 499 -52.19 38.77 -0.30
CA PRO A 499 -51.13 39.54 -0.94
C PRO A 499 -49.75 39.02 -0.56
N ARG A 500 -48.72 39.35 -1.35
CA ARG A 500 -47.32 39.03 -1.03
C ARG A 500 -46.81 39.98 0.06
N CYS A 501 -46.61 39.48 1.27
CA CYS A 501 -45.73 40.12 2.25
C CYS A 501 -44.30 39.59 2.08
N HIS A 502 -43.32 40.49 2.02
CA HIS A 502 -41.91 40.12 2.03
C HIS A 502 -41.44 39.86 3.47
N ALA A 503 -40.63 38.82 3.68
CA ALA A 503 -39.91 38.65 4.93
C ALA A 503 -38.68 39.61 4.96
N PRO A 504 -38.43 40.34 6.04
CA PRO A 504 -37.30 41.26 6.11
C PRO A 504 -35.97 40.50 6.23
N ILE A 505 -35.00 40.87 5.40
CA ILE A 505 -33.60 40.43 5.54
C ILE A 505 -32.90 41.46 6.44
N SER A 506 -32.36 41.01 7.57
CA SER A 506 -31.54 41.86 8.42
C SER A 506 -30.15 42.01 7.80
N TYR A 507 -29.84 43.20 7.29
CA TYR A 507 -28.49 43.61 6.91
C TYR A 507 -27.94 44.53 8.00
N ASN A 508 -26.73 44.23 8.48
CA ASN A 508 -25.90 45.21 9.16
C ASN A 508 -24.45 45.05 8.70
N ASN A 509 -23.77 46.18 8.53
CA ASN A 509 -22.35 46.34 8.19
C ASN A 509 -21.91 45.84 6.80
N LEU A 510 -22.31 46.59 5.77
CA LEU A 510 -21.58 46.71 4.50
C LEU A 510 -21.42 48.19 4.12
N SER A 511 -20.23 48.75 4.36
CA SER A 511 -19.70 49.98 3.76
C SER A 511 -18.17 49.90 3.83
N ILE A 512 -17.39 49.65 2.77
CA ILE A 512 -17.21 50.30 1.45
C ILE A 512 -15.98 51.24 1.45
N CYS A 513 -14.92 50.73 0.79
CA CYS A 513 -13.86 51.40 0.01
C CYS A 513 -13.05 52.58 0.58
N TYR A 514 -11.73 52.50 0.41
CA TYR A 514 -11.04 53.30 -0.63
C TYR A 514 -9.79 52.56 -1.20
N ASP A 515 -9.32 52.98 -2.38
CA ASP A 515 -8.28 52.35 -3.20
C ASP A 515 -6.82 52.58 -2.74
N SER A 516 -5.89 51.71 -3.19
CA SER A 516 -4.75 52.10 -4.09
C SER A 516 -3.69 51.00 -4.32
N GLY A 517 -3.45 50.63 -5.60
CA GLY A 517 -2.21 49.99 -6.12
C GLY A 517 -2.03 48.47 -5.87
N GLY A 518 -1.29 47.70 -6.70
CA GLY A 518 -0.67 48.01 -8.00
C GLY A 518 0.43 46.99 -8.40
N GLY A 519 0.32 46.33 -9.56
CA GLY A 519 1.22 45.22 -10.01
C GLY A 519 0.80 43.84 -9.44
N GLY A 520 1.08 42.67 -10.03
CA GLY A 520 1.99 42.30 -11.13
C GLY A 520 3.37 41.87 -10.61
N GLY A 521 3.96 40.71 -10.92
CA GLY A 521 3.54 39.54 -11.72
C GLY A 521 4.72 38.55 -11.90
N GLY A 522 4.44 37.25 -12.09
CA GLY A 522 5.45 36.17 -12.14
C GLY A 522 6.09 35.82 -10.77
N SER A 523 7.08 34.93 -10.64
CA SER A 523 7.36 33.62 -11.28
C SER A 523 8.71 33.12 -10.72
N SER A 524 8.88 31.80 -10.55
CA SER A 524 10.15 31.03 -10.41
C SER A 524 11.24 31.40 -9.37
N ASP A 525 11.62 30.36 -8.61
CA ASP A 525 12.99 29.94 -8.22
C ASP A 525 13.77 30.56 -7.02
N GLU A 526 14.41 29.60 -6.31
CA GLU A 526 15.70 29.60 -5.59
C GLU A 526 16.12 30.69 -4.58
N GLY A 527 16.45 30.22 -3.37
CA GLY A 527 17.66 30.66 -2.64
C GLY A 527 17.58 31.95 -1.79
N GLY A 528 17.53 31.80 -0.46
CA GLY A 528 17.70 32.94 0.47
C GLY A 528 18.17 32.53 1.88
N PHE A 529 19.42 32.84 2.21
CA PHE A 529 19.98 32.77 3.57
C PHE A 529 19.92 34.14 4.26
N SER A 530 19.89 34.17 5.59
CA SER A 530 19.70 35.40 6.38
C SER A 530 20.93 36.35 6.38
N PRO A 531 20.74 37.67 6.23
CA PRO A 531 21.73 38.71 6.53
C PRO A 531 21.43 39.40 7.89
N VAL A 532 22.21 40.31 8.49
CA VAL A 532 23.52 40.97 8.19
C VAL A 532 24.22 41.31 9.51
N ARG A 533 25.56 41.48 9.51
CA ARG A 533 26.30 42.64 10.10
C ARG A 533 27.80 42.62 9.67
N PRO A 534 28.56 43.75 9.72
CA PRO A 534 29.58 44.03 8.69
C PRO A 534 30.98 44.48 9.22
N LEU A 535 31.86 44.88 8.26
CA LEU A 535 33.18 45.57 8.40
C LEU A 535 34.38 44.65 8.76
N ALA A 536 35.59 44.77 8.17
CA ALA A 536 36.05 45.52 6.97
C ALA A 536 37.27 44.79 6.29
N PRO A 537 38.25 45.39 5.56
CA PRO A 537 38.60 44.88 4.21
C PRO A 537 40.03 44.31 4.02
N GLY A 538 40.26 43.56 2.92
CA GLY A 538 41.59 43.04 2.54
C GLY A 538 41.72 42.47 1.11
N SER A 539 42.17 43.31 0.17
CA SER A 539 42.98 43.04 -1.05
C SER A 539 42.96 41.68 -1.80
N SER A 540 42.57 41.73 -3.10
CA SER A 540 43.23 41.09 -4.30
C SER A 540 43.49 39.56 -4.34
N SER A 541 43.30 38.82 -5.45
CA SER A 541 43.73 39.10 -6.85
C SER A 541 43.00 38.27 -7.94
N PHE A 542 43.33 38.56 -9.21
CA PHE A 542 43.21 37.71 -10.42
C PHE A 542 43.72 36.26 -10.21
N SER A 543 43.45 35.21 -11.03
CA SER A 543 42.88 34.98 -12.39
C SER A 543 42.28 33.54 -12.44
N GLY A 544 41.71 32.93 -13.51
CA GLY A 544 41.40 33.33 -14.90
C GLY A 544 41.88 32.28 -15.94
N CYS A 545 40.95 31.72 -16.76
CA CYS A 545 41.17 30.74 -17.86
C CYS A 545 41.62 29.30 -17.46
N ARG A 546 41.42 28.22 -18.25
CA ARG A 546 40.49 27.91 -19.39
C ARG A 546 40.38 26.36 -19.57
N ASN A 547 39.36 25.90 -20.31
CA ASN A 547 39.20 24.50 -20.75
C ASN A 547 40.31 24.02 -21.70
N TYR A 548 40.59 22.70 -21.72
CA TYR A 548 40.76 21.95 -22.98
C TYR A 548 40.42 20.45 -22.83
N ARG A 549 39.88 19.84 -23.92
CA ARG A 549 39.71 18.39 -24.07
C ARG A 549 40.91 17.78 -24.79
N ARG A 550 41.27 16.53 -24.49
CA ARG A 550 41.73 15.56 -25.52
C ARG A 550 41.46 14.12 -25.07
N ALA A 551 41.40 13.21 -26.03
CA ALA A 551 41.19 11.78 -25.84
C ALA A 551 42.43 10.99 -26.27
N ALA A 552 42.62 9.80 -25.70
CA ALA A 552 43.58 8.79 -26.14
C ALA A 552 43.05 7.38 -25.78
N THR A 553 43.60 6.36 -26.41
CA THR A 553 43.14 4.97 -26.39
C THR A 553 44.10 4.02 -25.67
N ALA A 554 43.60 2.80 -25.38
CA ALA A 554 44.30 1.50 -25.49
C ALA A 554 44.54 0.67 -24.19
N THR A 555 44.02 -0.56 -24.25
CA THR A 555 44.57 -1.87 -23.79
C THR A 555 45.18 -2.06 -22.39
N CYS A 556 44.76 -3.17 -21.77
CA CYS A 556 45.34 -3.78 -20.56
C CYS A 556 46.76 -4.37 -20.81
N PRO A 557 47.50 -4.66 -19.72
CA PRO A 557 47.86 -6.07 -19.47
C PRO A 557 47.63 -6.50 -17.99
N ALA A 558 47.99 -7.75 -17.64
CA ALA A 558 47.83 -8.32 -16.30
C ALA A 558 49.00 -9.26 -15.90
N ALA A 559 49.31 -9.30 -14.60
CA ALA A 559 50.18 -10.25 -13.87
C ALA A 559 49.84 -10.09 -12.35
N HIS A 560 49.59 -11.16 -11.57
CA HIS A 560 50.56 -11.95 -10.75
C HIS A 560 51.39 -11.09 -9.75
N ASP A 561 51.66 -11.50 -8.50
CA ASP A 561 51.60 -12.83 -7.82
C ASP A 561 51.59 -12.64 -6.25
N GLN A 562 51.75 -13.56 -5.27
CA GLN A 562 52.07 -15.01 -5.19
C GLN A 562 51.73 -15.63 -3.79
N TYR A 563 51.54 -16.97 -3.70
CA TYR A 563 51.68 -17.88 -2.52
C TYR A 563 50.84 -17.64 -1.22
N SER A 564 50.67 -18.61 -0.29
CA SER A 564 51.35 -19.92 -0.05
C SER A 564 50.41 -21.08 0.36
N SER A 565 50.98 -22.28 0.54
CA SER A 565 50.34 -23.59 0.77
C SER A 565 50.38 -24.10 2.21
N PHE A 566 49.51 -25.07 2.58
CA PHE A 566 49.91 -26.43 3.03
C PHE A 566 48.71 -27.41 3.17
N SER A 567 48.93 -28.64 3.65
CA SER A 567 48.27 -29.85 3.11
C SER A 567 47.78 -30.89 4.15
N LEU A 568 47.16 -31.97 3.63
CA LEU A 568 46.93 -33.32 4.20
C LEU A 568 45.62 -33.61 4.98
N GLY A 569 45.10 -34.82 4.73
CA GLY A 569 43.86 -35.38 5.31
C GLY A 569 43.18 -36.34 4.31
N ALA A 570 43.54 -37.62 4.31
CA ALA A 570 43.10 -38.59 3.30
C ALA A 570 42.37 -39.81 3.91
N LEU A 571 41.44 -40.40 3.14
CA LEU A 571 40.91 -41.75 3.38
C LEU A 571 40.37 -42.35 2.07
N LYS A 572 40.39 -43.69 1.95
CA LYS A 572 40.11 -44.46 0.72
C LYS A 572 38.92 -45.40 0.89
N THR A 573 38.11 -45.55 -0.17
CA THR A 573 37.55 -46.80 -0.73
C THR A 573 36.97 -46.49 -2.12
N GLY A 574 36.90 -47.38 -3.12
CA GLY A 574 37.49 -48.72 -3.25
C GLY A 574 37.14 -49.37 -4.61
N SER A 575 38.08 -50.16 -5.17
CA SER A 575 37.92 -51.16 -6.27
C SER A 575 37.16 -50.81 -7.57
N ASP A 576 37.93 -50.63 -8.64
CA ASP A 576 37.93 -51.41 -9.90
C ASP A 576 36.62 -51.88 -10.55
N HIS A 577 36.51 -51.64 -11.87
CA HIS A 577 36.33 -52.73 -12.86
C HIS A 577 37.04 -52.35 -14.19
N GLY A 578 37.54 -53.36 -14.91
CA GLY A 578 38.45 -53.19 -16.06
C GLY A 578 37.78 -52.81 -17.38
N GLY A 579 38.58 -52.28 -18.32
CA GLY A 579 38.14 -51.93 -19.68
C GLY A 579 38.58 -52.91 -20.77
N ALA A 580 38.05 -52.74 -21.98
CA ALA A 580 38.50 -53.42 -23.20
C ALA A 580 38.31 -52.50 -24.42
N VAL A 581 39.09 -52.71 -25.49
CA VAL A 581 39.13 -51.87 -26.70
C VAL A 581 38.45 -52.58 -27.89
N GLY A 582 37.67 -51.86 -28.70
CA GLY A 582 36.98 -52.40 -29.89
C GLY A 582 37.00 -51.42 -31.08
N GLN A 583 37.49 -51.88 -32.23
CA GLN A 583 37.86 -51.03 -33.38
C GLN A 583 36.67 -50.48 -34.19
N GLY A 584 36.83 -49.26 -34.70
CA GLY A 584 35.82 -48.51 -35.47
C GLY A 584 35.49 -49.01 -36.88
N LYS A 585 34.60 -48.24 -37.54
CA LYS A 585 34.23 -48.38 -38.97
C LYS A 585 34.02 -47.01 -39.64
N ARG A 586 33.88 -47.02 -40.96
CA ARG A 586 34.16 -45.89 -41.87
C ARG A 586 33.11 -44.76 -41.87
N SER A 587 33.59 -43.57 -42.22
CA SER A 587 32.79 -42.41 -42.63
C SER A 587 31.89 -42.71 -43.84
N ALA A 588 30.71 -42.09 -43.87
CA ALA A 588 29.87 -41.91 -45.04
C ALA A 588 29.53 -40.42 -45.20
N ARG A 589 29.65 -39.89 -46.43
CA ARG A 589 29.15 -38.54 -46.75
C ARG A 589 27.63 -38.59 -46.87
N VAL A 590 26.93 -37.76 -46.10
CA VAL A 590 25.53 -37.42 -46.36
C VAL A 590 25.49 -36.11 -47.12
N THR A 591 24.97 -36.14 -48.35
CA THR A 591 24.67 -34.92 -49.11
C THR A 591 23.40 -34.30 -48.51
N ILE A 592 23.49 -33.07 -48.01
CA ILE A 592 22.32 -32.34 -47.50
C ILE A 592 21.76 -31.50 -48.65
N GLU A 593 20.56 -31.84 -49.12
CA GLU A 593 19.79 -30.97 -50.00
C GLU A 593 19.33 -29.73 -49.21
N VAL A 594 19.42 -28.55 -49.82
CA VAL A 594 19.01 -27.28 -49.20
C VAL A 594 17.53 -27.04 -49.49
N PRO A 595 16.63 -27.01 -48.49
CA PRO A 595 15.24 -26.64 -48.71
C PRO A 595 15.12 -25.18 -49.14
N LEU A 596 14.15 -24.91 -50.02
CA LEU A 596 13.77 -23.55 -50.40
C LEU A 596 13.37 -22.71 -49.16
N PRO A 597 13.58 -21.38 -49.17
CA PRO A 597 13.33 -20.54 -48.01
C PRO A 597 11.87 -20.62 -47.57
N VAL A 598 11.65 -21.07 -46.33
CA VAL A 598 10.33 -21.11 -45.70
C VAL A 598 9.78 -19.69 -45.66
N ASN A 599 8.59 -19.50 -46.21
CA ASN A 599 7.93 -18.19 -46.30
C ASN A 599 7.58 -17.69 -44.88
N VAL A 600 8.41 -16.81 -44.33
CA VAL A 600 8.25 -16.29 -42.97
C VAL A 600 7.03 -15.38 -42.92
N PRO A 601 5.96 -15.73 -42.17
CA PRO A 601 4.80 -14.86 -42.05
C PRO A 601 5.23 -13.54 -41.41
N PRO A 602 4.72 -12.38 -41.88
CA PRO A 602 5.13 -11.08 -41.38
C PRO A 602 4.84 -10.97 -39.87
N LYS A 603 5.76 -10.35 -39.12
CA LYS A 603 5.55 -10.07 -37.69
C LYS A 603 4.21 -9.36 -37.51
N PRO A 604 3.28 -9.86 -36.67
CA PRO A 604 2.02 -9.17 -36.45
C PRO A 604 2.31 -7.84 -35.76
N TYR A 605 2.01 -6.74 -36.45
CA TYR A 605 1.96 -5.43 -35.82
C TYR A 605 0.90 -5.47 -34.72
N LEU A 606 1.25 -4.96 -33.53
CA LEU A 606 0.23 -4.54 -32.58
C LEU A 606 -0.64 -3.49 -33.26
N SER A 607 -1.96 -3.68 -33.26
CA SER A 607 -2.87 -2.63 -33.69
C SER A 607 -2.67 -1.41 -32.80
N ILE A 608 -2.61 -0.23 -33.43
CA ILE A 608 -2.30 1.04 -32.76
C ILE A 608 -3.24 1.20 -31.55
N ILE A 609 -2.66 1.31 -30.35
CA ILE A 609 -3.41 1.57 -29.13
C ILE A 609 -3.91 3.01 -29.22
N ASP A 610 -5.18 3.18 -29.61
CA ASP A 610 -5.78 4.50 -29.85
C ASP A 610 -5.94 5.30 -28.55
N LEU A 611 -4.86 6.01 -28.18
CA LEU A 611 -4.78 6.87 -27.01
C LEU A 611 -5.87 7.97 -27.01
N ASN A 612 -6.47 8.30 -28.16
CA ASN A 612 -7.55 9.28 -28.27
C ASN A 612 -8.83 8.85 -27.54
N GLN A 613 -8.99 7.56 -27.23
CA GLN A 613 -10.10 7.09 -26.40
C GLN A 613 -9.92 7.45 -24.91
N LEU A 614 -8.69 7.63 -24.44
CA LEU A 614 -8.38 8.02 -23.07
C LEU A 614 -8.43 9.54 -22.85
N THR A 615 -8.14 10.35 -23.86
CA THR A 615 -8.06 11.83 -23.73
C THR A 615 -9.42 12.53 -23.77
N ARG A 616 -10.45 11.91 -24.35
CA ARG A 616 -11.78 12.53 -24.53
C ARG A 616 -12.64 12.62 -23.26
N GLY A 617 -12.16 12.11 -22.12
CA GLY A 617 -12.90 12.16 -20.84
C GLY A 617 -12.97 13.53 -20.17
N SER A 618 -12.04 14.45 -20.47
CA SER A 618 -11.80 15.64 -19.65
C SER A 618 -11.62 16.92 -20.47
N LEU A 619 -12.70 17.47 -21.07
CA LEU A 619 -12.84 18.91 -21.39
C LEU A 619 -14.22 19.24 -22.02
N LYS A 620 -15.23 19.57 -21.20
CA LYS A 620 -16.38 20.42 -21.58
C LYS A 620 -16.90 21.26 -20.40
N LEU A 621 -16.05 22.18 -19.92
CA LEU A 621 -16.55 23.37 -19.25
C LEU A 621 -17.37 24.18 -20.27
N LYS A 622 -18.68 24.30 -20.07
CA LYS A 622 -19.52 25.21 -20.85
C LYS A 622 -19.51 26.59 -20.19
N SER A 623 -18.66 27.49 -20.69
CA SER A 623 -18.86 28.93 -20.53
C SER A 623 -19.78 29.48 -21.63
N ASN A 624 -20.54 30.51 -21.28
CA ASN A 624 -21.14 31.56 -22.11
C ASN A 624 -21.93 31.10 -23.37
N SER A 625 -23.26 31.14 -23.38
CA SER A 625 -24.11 32.35 -23.47
C SER A 625 -23.98 33.09 -24.81
N PHE A 626 -25.01 32.96 -25.65
CA PHE A 626 -25.46 34.03 -26.54
C PHE A 626 -26.97 33.91 -26.71
N ASP A 627 -27.64 35.03 -26.49
CA ASP A 627 -29.01 35.28 -26.92
C ASP A 627 -28.95 36.12 -28.22
N ALA A 628 -30.12 36.35 -28.83
CA ALA A 628 -30.37 37.26 -29.96
C ALA A 628 -30.06 36.79 -31.42
N ALA A 629 -31.18 36.62 -32.13
CA ALA A 629 -31.44 37.15 -33.48
C ALA A 629 -30.82 36.49 -34.74
N ASP A 630 -31.52 35.48 -35.25
CA ASP A 630 -31.72 35.35 -36.71
C ASP A 630 -32.67 36.45 -37.22
N ARG A 631 -32.34 37.06 -38.35
CA ARG A 631 -33.28 37.84 -39.19
C ARG A 631 -32.84 37.80 -40.65
N ARG A 632 -33.67 37.12 -41.46
CA ARG A 632 -33.55 36.86 -42.92
C ARG A 632 -32.63 35.70 -43.28
#